data_AF-A0A8H3FE20-F1
#
_entry.id   AF-A0A8H3FE20-F1
#
_cell.length_a   1.000
_cell.length_b   1.000
_cell.length_c   1.000
_cell.angle_alpha   90.00
_cell.angle_beta   90.00
_cell.angle_gamma   90.00
#
_symmetry.space_group_name_H-M   'P 1'
#
loop_
_entity.id
_entity.type
_entity.pdbx_description
1 polymer ?
#
loop_
_entity_poly.entity_id
_entity_poly.type
_entity_poly.pdbx_seq_one_letter_code
_entity_poly.pdbx_strand_id
1 'polypeptide(L)'
;MPSTTVLTEEGPMTEPNYPTEDAIQGSFSFGSSGFLISDTFIFRESGKRLKRLLFPETLKSEKTRKAAQDDARRIDGPWIKAQLQHYGIDFSPDIDPFRMKALLLTSVAYGLCDAVPPQVLKIEATLKEEYKGVMEDYRARMKSYRAQELPKRVRKFEACATLTEEAKCDPSLFLRKYFLDEDGDPDQTKTPHLILLPGYTDRSLALTGRTERIPALHVADGGLGGASNVMVVGWDRARVNNKAYQIDMQQAPGRGILRSNQNWDRQMMSHLEYADNLCKQTEILIPKSVTSFERHKFYGKYAVKCEAIQYDWPGLSKQLRLRVVQSGRLAIFDLGVVVGLMVLGKTQEHVTKLIKDGRAGQNDAEDSDDESESEDASSEEDSDDERASGGSEDSDHNTGDEPHTPIDLTLDQPAKRQKIESSHPRRLYFQWRGYNTMSGAIRFDPSNRNTGYLDFANDEATVFEGKILQAVIGGEFAFQGYKVPGMGGPLTMNWNALSHHASERAKVPEHIW
;
A
#
# COMPACT_ATOMS: atom_id res chain seq x y z
N MET A 1 66.76 -30.53 27.19
CA MET A 1 65.42 -31.15 27.17
C MET A 1 64.42 -30.02 27.06
N PRO A 2 63.86 -29.70 25.88
CA PRO A 2 62.84 -28.66 25.79
C PRO A 2 61.52 -29.23 26.33
N SER A 3 60.88 -28.50 27.24
CA SER A 3 59.57 -28.82 27.78
C SER A 3 58.53 -28.80 26.66
N THR A 4 57.95 -29.97 26.40
CA THR A 4 56.79 -30.15 25.54
C THR A 4 55.58 -29.48 26.18
N THR A 5 55.23 -28.29 25.71
CA THR A 5 53.96 -27.65 26.04
C THR A 5 52.84 -28.47 25.41
N VAL A 6 52.13 -29.22 26.24
CA VAL A 6 50.95 -29.99 25.84
C VAL A 6 49.86 -28.99 25.45
N LEU A 7 49.62 -28.85 24.15
CA LEU A 7 48.42 -28.21 23.63
C LEU A 7 47.23 -29.09 23.99
N THR A 8 46.49 -28.69 25.03
CA THR A 8 45.17 -29.24 25.30
C THR A 8 44.28 -28.93 24.10
N GLU A 9 43.81 -29.96 23.42
CA GLU A 9 42.78 -29.87 22.39
C GLU A 9 41.54 -29.22 23.01
N GLU A 10 41.33 -27.93 22.72
CA GLU A 10 40.08 -27.26 23.08
C GLU A 10 38.94 -27.94 22.31
N GLY A 11 38.00 -28.52 23.05
CA GLY A 11 36.79 -29.10 22.49
C GLY A 11 36.00 -28.09 21.65
N PRO A 12 35.01 -28.54 20.86
CA PRO A 12 34.25 -27.66 19.97
C PRO A 12 33.63 -26.50 20.75
N MET A 13 34.09 -25.27 20.47
CA MET A 13 33.54 -24.03 21.00
C MET A 13 32.05 -23.94 20.65
N THR A 14 31.20 -23.91 21.66
CA THR A 14 29.75 -23.74 21.51
C THR A 14 29.41 -22.26 21.30
N GLU A 15 28.41 -21.96 20.47
CA GLU A 15 27.92 -20.59 20.27
C GLU A 15 27.60 -19.93 21.63
N PRO A 16 28.14 -18.74 21.92
CA PRO A 16 27.81 -18.03 23.14
C PRO A 16 26.30 -17.76 23.22
N ASN A 17 25.66 -18.26 24.29
CA ASN A 17 24.26 -17.94 24.56
C ASN A 17 24.08 -16.43 24.76
N TYR A 18 22.99 -15.89 24.20
CA TYR A 18 22.60 -14.51 24.46
C TYR A 18 22.36 -14.32 25.97
N PRO A 19 22.80 -13.21 26.59
CA PRO A 19 22.57 -12.99 28.01
C PRO A 19 21.07 -12.93 28.30
N THR A 20 20.58 -13.91 29.04
CA THR A 20 19.18 -13.93 29.53
C THR A 20 19.06 -13.41 30.95
N GLU A 21 20.19 -13.18 31.61
CA GLU A 21 20.24 -12.66 32.98
C GLU A 21 20.13 -11.14 32.94
N ASP A 22 19.07 -10.62 33.56
CA ASP A 22 18.91 -9.19 33.79
C ASP A 22 19.80 -8.76 34.97
N ALA A 23 20.28 -7.52 34.95
CA ALA A 23 20.85 -6.90 36.15
C ALA A 23 19.70 -6.58 37.11
N ILE A 24 19.82 -6.95 38.40
CA ILE A 24 18.74 -6.83 39.39
C ILE A 24 19.22 -6.04 40.61
N GLN A 25 18.43 -5.06 41.04
CA GLN A 25 18.64 -4.33 42.28
C GLN A 25 17.29 -4.07 42.97
N GLY A 26 17.06 -4.77 44.09
CA GLY A 26 15.78 -4.72 44.81
C GLY A 26 14.66 -5.31 43.96
N SER A 27 13.59 -4.53 43.75
CA SER A 27 12.46 -4.91 42.88
C SER A 27 12.64 -4.51 41.42
N PHE A 28 13.77 -3.88 41.06
CA PHE A 28 14.01 -3.39 39.71
C PHE A 28 14.99 -4.28 38.97
N SER A 29 14.76 -4.48 37.67
CA SER A 29 15.75 -5.08 36.79
C SER A 29 15.90 -4.33 35.48
N PHE A 30 17.08 -4.51 34.88
CA PHE A 30 17.42 -3.99 33.58
C PHE A 30 18.01 -5.11 32.73
N GLY A 31 17.38 -5.35 31.58
CA GLY A 31 17.78 -6.44 30.68
C GLY A 31 17.66 -6.08 29.21
N SER A 32 17.56 -7.11 28.39
CA SER A 32 17.33 -6.97 26.94
C SER A 32 16.07 -6.19 26.60
N SER A 33 15.07 -6.24 27.49
CA SER A 33 13.79 -5.55 27.35
C SER A 33 13.79 -4.12 27.92
N GLY A 34 14.85 -3.71 28.63
CA GLY A 34 14.97 -2.41 29.31
C GLY A 34 14.66 -2.46 30.80
N PHE A 35 14.34 -1.30 31.38
CA PHE A 35 14.08 -1.12 32.82
C PHE A 35 12.65 -1.47 33.21
N LEU A 36 12.48 -2.40 34.15
CA LEU A 36 11.18 -2.92 34.59
C LEU A 36 11.20 -3.35 36.06
N ILE A 37 10.03 -3.72 36.60
CA ILE A 37 9.94 -4.36 37.92
C ILE A 37 10.13 -5.88 37.76
N SER A 38 11.11 -6.46 38.48
CA SER A 38 11.58 -7.83 38.27
C SER A 38 10.55 -8.92 38.55
N ASP A 39 9.62 -8.69 39.48
CA ASP A 39 8.59 -9.68 39.86
C ASP A 39 7.44 -9.76 38.85
N THR A 40 7.19 -8.68 38.12
CA THR A 40 5.99 -8.50 37.28
C THR A 40 6.30 -8.28 35.81
N PHE A 41 7.55 -7.98 35.46
CA PHE A 41 7.98 -7.65 34.09
C PHE A 41 7.29 -6.42 33.50
N ILE A 42 6.93 -5.46 34.34
CA ILE A 42 6.15 -4.27 33.94
C ILE A 42 7.06 -3.04 33.79
N PHE A 43 6.99 -2.44 32.60
CA PHE A 43 7.71 -1.22 32.25
C PHE A 43 7.12 0.02 32.91
N ARG A 44 7.98 1.02 33.13
CA ARG A 44 7.55 2.35 33.56
C ARG A 44 6.77 3.05 32.45
N GLU A 45 5.56 3.48 32.76
CA GLU A 45 4.75 4.30 31.88
C GLU A 45 4.98 5.78 32.16
N SER A 46 5.19 6.60 31.13
CA SER A 46 5.39 8.05 31.32
C SER A 46 4.17 8.71 31.97
N GLY A 47 4.36 9.74 32.80
CA GLY A 47 3.26 10.50 33.41
C GLY A 47 2.20 10.98 32.42
N LYS A 48 2.62 11.43 31.23
CA LYS A 48 1.70 11.79 30.12
C LYS A 48 0.85 10.61 29.66
N ARG A 49 1.41 9.40 29.58
CA ARG A 49 0.68 8.18 29.20
C ARG A 49 -0.24 7.73 30.33
N LEU A 50 0.20 7.76 31.58
CA LEU A 50 -0.64 7.51 32.75
C LEU A 50 -1.86 8.45 32.78
N LYS A 51 -1.67 9.75 32.54
CA LYS A 51 -2.77 10.73 32.45
C LYS A 51 -3.79 10.34 31.37
N ARG A 52 -3.33 9.94 30.18
CA ARG A 52 -4.23 9.49 29.09
C ARG A 52 -5.01 8.23 29.45
N LEU A 53 -4.33 7.25 30.06
CA LEU A 53 -4.91 5.95 30.41
C LEU A 53 -5.93 6.06 31.55
N LEU A 54 -5.63 6.86 32.57
CA LEU A 54 -6.42 6.95 33.79
C LEU A 54 -7.51 8.03 33.72
N PHE A 55 -7.35 9.05 32.87
CA PHE A 55 -8.30 10.14 32.69
C PHE A 55 -8.71 10.31 31.21
N PRO A 56 -9.29 9.28 30.57
CA PRO A 56 -9.62 9.32 29.15
C PRO A 56 -10.61 10.44 28.79
N GLU A 57 -11.45 10.88 29.74
CA GLU A 57 -12.40 11.99 29.52
C GLU A 57 -11.72 13.36 29.34
N THR A 58 -10.44 13.48 29.72
CA THR A 58 -9.66 14.71 29.48
C THR A 58 -9.17 14.83 28.03
N LEU A 59 -9.37 13.79 27.20
CA LEU A 59 -8.89 13.72 25.84
C LEU A 59 -9.89 14.33 24.86
N LYS A 60 -9.43 15.31 24.07
CA LYS A 60 -10.27 16.04 23.10
C LYS A 60 -10.77 15.19 21.92
N SER A 61 -10.03 14.14 21.55
CA SER A 61 -10.35 13.31 20.39
C SER A 61 -11.06 12.02 20.81
N GLU A 62 -12.23 11.77 20.23
CA GLU A 62 -13.00 10.55 20.47
C GLU A 62 -12.21 9.28 20.11
N LYS A 63 -11.45 9.30 19.01
CA LYS A 63 -10.58 8.18 18.62
C LYS A 63 -9.54 7.87 19.69
N THR A 64 -8.89 8.89 20.23
CA THR A 64 -7.88 8.74 21.28
C THR A 64 -8.50 8.31 22.61
N ARG A 65 -9.70 8.83 22.94
CA ARG A 65 -10.46 8.42 24.12
C ARG A 65 -10.83 6.93 24.07
N LYS A 66 -11.33 6.46 22.93
CA LYS A 66 -11.67 5.03 22.73
C LYS A 66 -10.43 4.13 22.86
N ALA A 67 -9.32 4.52 22.22
CA ALA A 67 -8.06 3.78 22.34
C ALA A 67 -7.56 3.72 23.80
N ALA A 68 -7.62 4.84 24.52
CA ALA A 68 -7.24 4.88 25.94
C ALA A 68 -8.17 4.03 26.83
N GLN A 69 -9.48 4.01 26.54
CA GLN A 69 -10.45 3.17 27.23
C GLN A 69 -10.20 1.67 26.96
N ASP A 70 -9.85 1.30 25.73
CA ASP A 70 -9.49 -0.07 25.38
C ASP A 70 -8.18 -0.51 26.07
N ASP A 71 -7.17 0.35 26.10
CA ASP A 71 -5.92 0.09 26.82
C ASP A 71 -6.13 0.02 28.35
N ALA A 72 -7.03 0.85 28.90
CA ALA A 72 -7.36 0.85 30.33
C ALA A 72 -7.98 -0.47 30.81
N ARG A 73 -8.55 -1.28 29.91
CA ARG A 73 -9.04 -2.64 30.24
C ARG A 73 -7.91 -3.60 30.61
N ARG A 74 -6.67 -3.30 30.22
CA ARG A 74 -5.48 -4.11 30.53
C ARG A 74 -4.83 -3.69 31.85
N ILE A 75 -5.36 -2.67 32.53
CA ILE A 75 -4.85 -2.22 33.83
C ILE A 75 -5.36 -3.17 34.91
N ASP A 76 -4.43 -3.91 35.50
CA ASP A 76 -4.68 -4.82 36.62
C ASP A 76 -3.89 -4.39 37.88
N GLY A 77 -4.06 -5.14 38.98
CA GLY A 77 -3.39 -4.87 40.25
C GLY A 77 -1.85 -4.85 40.13
N PRO A 78 -1.21 -5.88 39.55
CA PRO A 78 0.23 -5.91 39.32
C PRO A 78 0.75 -4.68 38.57
N TRP A 79 0.06 -4.26 37.51
CA TRP A 79 0.45 -3.07 36.75
C TRP A 79 0.39 -1.81 37.59
N ILE A 80 -0.67 -1.61 38.37
CA ILE A 80 -0.81 -0.43 39.24
C ILE A 80 0.32 -0.41 40.28
N LYS A 81 0.58 -1.55 40.92
CA LYS A 81 1.67 -1.71 41.89
C LYS A 81 3.02 -1.32 41.29
N ALA A 82 3.32 -1.83 40.09
CA ALA A 82 4.57 -1.55 39.39
C ALA A 82 4.72 -0.05 39.07
N GLN A 83 3.64 0.64 38.64
CA GLN A 83 3.71 2.08 38.40
C GLN A 83 3.95 2.87 39.69
N LEU A 84 3.29 2.51 40.80
CA LEU A 84 3.55 3.15 42.09
C LEU A 84 5.02 3.01 42.51
N GLN A 85 5.61 1.82 42.33
CA GLN A 85 7.03 1.58 42.61
C GLN A 85 7.97 2.40 41.71
N HIS A 86 7.70 2.46 40.40
CA HIS A 86 8.49 3.26 39.45
C HIS A 86 8.52 4.75 39.78
N TYR A 87 7.44 5.26 40.38
CA TYR A 87 7.32 6.65 40.80
C TYR A 87 7.62 6.87 42.29
N GLY A 88 8.11 5.84 42.99
CA GLY A 88 8.48 5.93 44.41
C GLY A 88 7.33 6.39 45.31
N ILE A 89 6.10 6.01 44.97
CA ILE A 89 4.92 6.30 45.78
C ILE A 89 4.76 5.18 46.79
N ASP A 90 4.83 5.52 48.08
CA ASP A 90 4.71 4.54 49.15
C ASP A 90 3.28 3.99 49.24
N PHE A 91 3.17 2.67 49.42
CA PHE A 91 1.91 1.98 49.68
C PHE A 91 2.14 0.79 50.60
N SER A 92 1.11 0.39 51.35
CA SER A 92 1.16 -0.82 52.17
C SER A 92 1.13 -2.06 51.27
N PRO A 93 1.95 -3.11 51.51
CA PRO A 93 1.89 -4.35 50.75
C PRO A 93 0.51 -5.02 50.81
N ASP A 94 -0.25 -4.79 51.89
CA ASP A 94 -1.59 -5.36 52.12
C ASP A 94 -2.73 -4.42 51.64
N ILE A 95 -2.41 -3.38 50.88
CA ILE A 95 -3.42 -2.45 50.37
C ILE A 95 -4.40 -3.17 49.44
N ASP A 96 -5.71 -2.93 49.63
CA ASP A 96 -6.69 -3.50 48.72
C ASP A 96 -6.53 -2.88 47.30
N PRO A 97 -6.77 -3.65 46.22
CA PRO A 97 -6.57 -3.17 44.86
C PRO A 97 -7.35 -1.91 44.50
N PHE A 98 -8.51 -1.68 45.13
CA PHE A 98 -9.33 -0.50 44.89
C PHE A 98 -8.66 0.76 45.45
N ARG A 99 -8.17 0.71 46.69
CA ARG A 99 -7.38 1.79 47.29
C ARG A 99 -6.06 2.03 46.56
N MET A 100 -5.40 0.96 46.09
CA MET A 100 -4.18 1.08 45.29
C MET A 100 -4.43 1.83 43.97
N LYS A 101 -5.53 1.51 43.28
CA LYS A 101 -5.95 2.23 42.07
C LYS A 101 -6.27 3.69 42.37
N ALA A 102 -7.00 3.97 43.46
CA ALA A 102 -7.31 5.32 43.89
C ALA A 102 -6.05 6.14 44.20
N LEU A 103 -5.03 5.50 44.82
CA LEU A 103 -3.75 6.12 45.10
C LEU A 103 -3.00 6.52 43.82
N LEU A 104 -2.94 5.61 42.82
CA LEU A 104 -2.30 5.92 41.54
C LEU A 104 -3.04 7.04 40.79
N LEU A 105 -4.38 6.99 40.74
CA LEU A 105 -5.21 8.06 40.15
C LEU A 105 -4.90 9.42 40.79
N THR A 106 -4.90 9.46 42.12
CA THR A 106 -4.63 10.68 42.90
C THR A 106 -3.22 11.20 42.63
N SER A 107 -2.23 10.32 42.63
CA SER A 107 -0.82 10.68 42.39
C SER A 107 -0.59 11.26 40.99
N VAL A 108 -1.25 10.68 39.98
CA VAL A 108 -1.19 11.18 38.59
C VAL A 108 -1.91 12.53 38.45
N ALA A 109 -3.04 12.72 39.14
CA ALA A 109 -3.78 13.98 39.13
C ALA A 109 -2.97 15.13 39.77
N TYR A 110 -2.23 14.85 40.85
CA TYR A 110 -1.35 15.82 41.50
C TYR A 110 0.01 16.00 40.80
N GLY A 111 0.26 15.32 39.68
CA GLY A 111 1.51 15.45 38.93
C GLY A 111 2.72 14.77 39.60
N LEU A 112 2.52 13.92 40.61
CA LEU A 112 3.61 13.16 41.25
C LEU A 112 4.27 12.18 40.28
N CYS A 113 3.54 11.76 39.24
CA CYS A 113 4.08 10.91 38.17
C CYS A 113 4.63 11.70 36.97
N ASP A 114 4.74 13.04 37.05
CA ASP A 114 5.31 13.84 35.96
C ASP A 114 6.85 13.77 35.91
N ALA A 115 7.49 13.42 37.04
CA ALA A 115 8.91 13.20 37.15
C ALA A 115 9.20 11.89 37.91
N VAL A 116 10.28 11.21 37.52
CA VAL A 116 10.73 9.99 38.20
C VAL A 116 11.63 10.37 39.39
N PRO A 117 11.48 9.75 40.56
CA PRO A 117 12.34 10.04 41.70
C PRO A 117 13.83 9.84 41.40
N PRO A 118 14.73 10.70 41.89
CA PRO A 118 16.18 10.57 41.67
C PRO A 118 16.75 9.22 42.10
N GLN A 119 16.19 8.60 43.14
CA GLN A 119 16.60 7.27 43.60
C GLN A 119 16.34 6.18 42.55
N VAL A 120 15.18 6.22 41.88
CA VAL A 120 14.82 5.24 40.84
C VAL A 120 15.69 5.46 39.60
N LEU A 121 15.93 6.72 39.23
CA LEU A 121 16.84 7.07 38.14
C LEU A 121 18.28 6.59 38.41
N LYS A 122 18.74 6.68 39.66
CA LYS A 122 20.06 6.18 40.07
C LYS A 122 20.14 4.65 39.97
N ILE A 123 19.09 3.94 40.39
CA ILE A 123 19.00 2.47 40.23
C ILE A 123 19.02 2.11 38.75
N GLU A 124 18.19 2.75 37.92
CA GLU A 124 18.13 2.53 36.47
C GLU A 124 19.49 2.76 35.81
N ALA A 125 20.20 3.84 36.17
CA ALA A 125 21.53 4.13 35.64
C ALA A 125 22.58 3.07 36.05
N THR A 126 22.52 2.60 37.30
CA THR A 126 23.44 1.57 37.82
C THR A 126 23.24 0.25 37.09
N LEU A 127 21.99 -0.23 37.04
CA LEU A 127 21.64 -1.48 36.37
C LEU A 127 21.94 -1.44 34.87
N LYS A 128 21.73 -0.27 34.23
CA LYS A 128 22.06 -0.08 32.82
C LYS A 128 23.57 -0.21 32.55
N GLU A 129 24.42 0.32 33.43
CA GLU A 129 25.87 0.21 33.29
C GLU A 129 26.36 -1.23 33.55
N GLU A 130 25.79 -1.91 34.55
CA GLU A 130 26.06 -3.33 34.82
C GLU A 130 25.69 -4.21 33.62
N TYR A 131 24.47 -4.05 33.10
CA TYR A 131 24.00 -4.79 31.93
C TYR A 131 24.82 -4.46 30.67
N LYS A 132 25.31 -3.23 30.54
CA LYS A 132 26.22 -2.84 29.46
C LYS A 132 27.53 -3.63 29.52
N GLY A 133 28.11 -3.84 30.70
CA GLY A 133 29.29 -4.70 30.88
C GLY A 133 29.02 -6.14 30.42
N VAL A 134 27.89 -6.73 30.83
CA VAL A 134 27.46 -8.08 30.39
C VAL A 134 27.33 -8.15 28.86
N MET A 135 26.77 -7.12 28.25
CA MET A 135 26.62 -7.05 26.79
C MET A 135 27.94 -6.83 26.05
N GLU A 136 28.89 -6.09 26.62
CA GLU A 136 30.24 -5.92 26.08
C GLU A 136 31.01 -7.24 26.11
N ASP A 137 30.97 -7.96 27.22
CA ASP A 137 31.56 -9.30 27.36
C ASP A 137 30.93 -10.30 26.39
N TYR A 138 29.61 -10.28 26.24
CA TYR A 138 28.91 -11.09 25.25
C TYR A 138 29.35 -10.74 23.82
N ARG A 139 29.43 -9.45 23.47
CA ARG A 139 29.91 -9.00 22.15
C ARG A 139 31.36 -9.43 21.90
N ALA A 140 32.22 -9.35 22.90
CA ALA A 140 33.60 -9.80 22.81
C ALA A 140 33.68 -11.32 22.57
N ARG A 141 32.95 -12.12 23.35
CA ARG A 141 32.85 -13.58 23.15
C ARG A 141 32.29 -13.94 21.78
N MET A 142 31.24 -13.25 21.33
CA MET A 142 30.67 -13.44 19.99
C MET A 142 31.64 -13.07 18.88
N LYS A 143 32.43 -12.00 19.06
CA LYS A 143 33.48 -11.60 18.10
C LYS A 143 34.56 -12.69 18.01
N SER A 144 35.03 -13.20 19.13
CA SER A 144 36.01 -14.29 19.19
C SER A 144 35.47 -15.59 18.58
N TYR A 145 34.24 -15.98 18.94
CA TYR A 145 33.56 -17.14 18.36
C TYR A 145 33.46 -17.02 16.84
N ARG A 146 33.00 -15.86 16.33
CA ARG A 146 32.94 -15.60 14.88
C ARG A 146 34.32 -15.65 14.23
N ALA A 147 35.36 -15.10 14.85
CA ALA A 147 36.71 -15.12 14.30
C ALA A 147 37.26 -16.56 14.15
N GLN A 148 36.91 -17.46 15.05
CA GLN A 148 37.32 -18.87 15.02
C GLN A 148 36.44 -19.73 14.09
N GLU A 149 35.14 -19.48 14.06
CA GLU A 149 34.19 -20.26 13.26
C GLU A 149 34.11 -19.80 11.79
N LEU A 150 34.43 -18.53 11.51
CA LEU A 150 34.38 -18.00 10.15
C LEU A 150 35.31 -18.77 9.19
N PRO A 151 36.59 -19.09 9.51
CA PRO A 151 37.42 -19.91 8.64
C PRO A 151 36.82 -21.29 8.36
N LYS A 152 36.18 -21.93 9.35
CA LYS A 152 35.52 -23.24 9.17
C LYS A 152 34.31 -23.11 8.25
N ARG A 153 33.48 -22.08 8.44
CA ARG A 153 32.33 -21.76 7.58
C ARG A 153 32.76 -21.45 6.15
N VAL A 154 33.81 -20.64 5.97
CA VAL A 154 34.37 -20.29 4.66
C VAL A 154 34.89 -21.55 3.96
N ARG A 155 35.69 -22.39 4.62
CA ARG A 155 36.16 -23.66 4.02
C ARG A 155 35.01 -24.58 3.61
N LYS A 156 33.97 -24.70 4.44
CA LYS A 156 32.79 -25.52 4.13
C LYS A 156 32.01 -24.93 2.94
N PHE A 157 31.89 -23.61 2.89
CA PHE A 157 31.23 -22.88 1.81
C PHE A 157 32.00 -22.99 0.49
N GLU A 158 33.34 -22.86 0.52
CA GLU A 158 34.23 -23.06 -0.64
C GLU A 158 34.23 -24.49 -1.15
N ALA A 159 33.88 -25.47 -0.30
CA ALA A 159 33.74 -26.86 -0.69
C ALA A 159 32.38 -27.20 -1.35
N CYS A 160 31.42 -26.27 -1.39
CA CYS A 160 30.16 -26.46 -2.10
C CYS A 160 30.37 -26.48 -3.61
N ALA A 161 29.73 -27.41 -4.32
CA ALA A 161 29.91 -27.60 -5.75
C ALA A 161 28.93 -26.77 -6.60
N THR A 162 27.79 -26.35 -6.01
CA THR A 162 26.73 -25.62 -6.73
C THR A 162 26.28 -24.37 -5.99
N LEU A 163 25.71 -23.41 -6.73
CA LEU A 163 25.11 -22.19 -6.16
C LEU A 163 24.03 -22.50 -5.11
N THR A 164 23.21 -23.52 -5.35
CA THR A 164 22.21 -23.98 -4.39
C THR A 164 22.87 -24.49 -3.10
N GLU A 165 23.95 -25.26 -3.21
CA GLU A 165 24.67 -25.77 -2.04
C GLU A 165 25.34 -24.63 -1.26
N GLU A 166 25.96 -23.68 -1.95
CA GLU A 166 26.54 -22.47 -1.34
C GLU A 166 25.45 -21.69 -0.56
N ALA A 167 24.32 -21.40 -1.20
CA ALA A 167 23.19 -20.72 -0.56
C ALA A 167 22.63 -21.50 0.63
N LYS A 168 22.56 -22.83 0.57
CA LYS A 168 22.09 -23.69 1.68
C LYS A 168 23.11 -23.78 2.82
N CYS A 169 24.39 -23.81 2.47
CA CYS A 169 25.48 -23.94 3.43
C CYS A 169 25.61 -22.68 4.28
N ASP A 170 25.63 -21.51 3.64
CA ASP A 170 25.72 -20.24 4.33
C ASP A 170 25.10 -19.10 3.49
N PRO A 171 23.83 -18.76 3.71
CA PRO A 171 23.15 -17.68 2.99
C PRO A 171 23.88 -16.33 3.09
N SER A 172 24.62 -16.08 4.17
CA SER A 172 25.29 -14.79 4.38
C SER A 172 26.56 -14.70 3.53
N LEU A 173 27.35 -15.77 3.48
CA LEU A 173 28.52 -15.84 2.59
C LEU A 173 28.11 -15.88 1.12
N PHE A 174 27.00 -16.56 0.79
CA PHE A 174 26.41 -16.54 -0.54
C PHE A 174 26.06 -15.11 -0.99
N LEU A 175 25.30 -14.37 -0.18
CA LEU A 175 24.96 -12.98 -0.50
C LEU A 175 26.21 -12.10 -0.61
N ARG A 176 27.18 -12.27 0.29
CA ARG A 176 28.46 -11.53 0.23
C ARG A 176 29.27 -11.83 -1.03
N LYS A 177 29.28 -13.09 -1.49
CA LYS A 177 30.04 -13.48 -2.68
C LYS A 177 29.44 -12.92 -3.96
N TYR A 178 28.11 -12.94 -4.08
CA TYR A 178 27.43 -12.65 -5.35
C TYR A 178 26.78 -11.27 -5.44
N PHE A 179 26.46 -10.64 -4.32
CA PHE A 179 25.61 -9.44 -4.32
C PHE A 179 26.13 -8.27 -3.48
N LEU A 180 27.14 -8.47 -2.63
CA LEU A 180 27.70 -7.41 -1.80
C LEU A 180 29.18 -7.21 -2.10
N ASP A 181 29.73 -6.01 -1.92
CA ASP A 181 31.16 -5.73 -2.02
C ASP A 181 31.95 -6.16 -0.75
N GLU A 182 33.18 -5.66 -0.61
CA GLU A 182 34.04 -5.97 0.54
C GLU A 182 33.51 -5.35 1.85
N ASP A 183 32.90 -4.17 1.74
CA ASP A 183 32.31 -3.38 2.82
C ASP A 183 30.91 -3.87 3.22
N GLY A 184 30.29 -4.68 2.35
CA GLY A 184 28.98 -5.28 2.57
C GLY A 184 27.84 -4.48 1.93
N ASP A 185 28.16 -3.50 1.08
CA ASP A 185 27.19 -2.71 0.36
C ASP A 185 26.74 -3.43 -0.93
N PRO A 186 25.52 -3.15 -1.44
CA PRO A 186 25.00 -3.81 -2.63
C PRO A 186 25.86 -3.54 -3.87
N ASP A 187 26.38 -4.58 -4.50
CA ASP A 187 27.21 -4.48 -5.70
C ASP A 187 26.51 -5.17 -6.88
N GLN A 188 25.86 -4.34 -7.71
CA GLN A 188 25.14 -4.82 -8.90
C GLN A 188 26.07 -5.37 -9.98
N THR A 189 27.36 -5.04 -9.93
CA THR A 189 28.34 -5.44 -10.95
C THR A 189 28.78 -6.90 -10.80
N LYS A 190 28.72 -7.46 -9.59
CA LYS A 190 29.09 -8.86 -9.32
C LYS A 190 28.19 -9.86 -10.02
N THR A 191 26.89 -9.60 -10.01
CA THR A 191 25.90 -10.49 -10.62
C THR A 191 24.85 -9.71 -11.41
N PRO A 192 25.13 -9.33 -12.67
CA PRO A 192 24.17 -8.62 -13.53
C PRO A 192 23.03 -9.52 -14.04
N HIS A 193 23.15 -10.83 -13.85
CA HIS A 193 22.19 -11.84 -14.29
C HIS A 193 21.45 -12.47 -13.10
N LEU A 194 20.31 -13.10 -13.38
CA LEU A 194 19.54 -13.79 -12.36
C LEU A 194 20.28 -15.05 -11.89
N ILE A 195 20.38 -15.26 -10.58
CA ILE A 195 20.81 -16.55 -10.04
C ILE A 195 19.59 -17.44 -9.81
N LEU A 196 19.68 -18.68 -10.30
CA LEU A 196 18.66 -19.71 -10.12
C LEU A 196 19.18 -20.75 -9.14
N LEU A 197 18.41 -21.01 -8.08
CA LEU A 197 18.75 -21.96 -7.03
C LEU A 197 17.75 -23.13 -7.06
N PRO A 198 17.94 -24.11 -7.97
CA PRO A 198 17.05 -25.27 -8.07
C PRO A 198 17.12 -26.12 -6.80
N GLY A 199 15.96 -26.61 -6.35
CA GLY A 199 15.77 -27.37 -5.12
C GLY A 199 16.03 -26.58 -3.84
N TYR A 200 16.16 -25.25 -3.90
CA TYR A 200 16.26 -24.40 -2.71
C TYR A 200 14.87 -24.20 -2.09
N THR A 201 14.75 -24.38 -0.78
CA THR A 201 13.47 -24.18 -0.08
C THR A 201 13.73 -23.33 1.15
N ASP A 202 13.20 -22.11 1.17
CA ASP A 202 13.52 -21.14 2.22
C ASP A 202 12.59 -21.25 3.44
N ARG A 203 12.45 -22.47 3.99
CA ARG A 203 11.50 -22.74 5.09
C ARG A 203 11.76 -21.90 6.34
N SER A 204 13.00 -21.49 6.57
CA SER A 204 13.42 -20.66 7.70
C SER A 204 13.56 -19.18 7.36
N LEU A 205 13.13 -18.74 6.16
CA LEU A 205 13.32 -17.37 5.65
C LEU A 205 14.78 -16.90 5.70
N ALA A 206 15.72 -17.84 5.64
CA ALA A 206 17.13 -17.56 5.86
C ALA A 206 17.72 -16.74 4.70
N LEU A 207 17.33 -17.03 3.46
CA LEU A 207 17.80 -16.26 2.30
C LEU A 207 16.89 -15.06 2.05
N THR A 208 15.57 -15.27 1.99
CA THR A 208 14.57 -14.22 1.72
C THR A 208 14.67 -13.08 2.72
N GLY A 209 14.66 -13.37 4.02
CA GLY A 209 14.72 -12.34 5.06
C GLY A 209 16.04 -11.58 5.12
N ARG A 210 17.12 -12.13 4.54
CA ARG A 210 18.40 -11.41 4.37
C ARG A 210 18.39 -10.56 3.09
N THR A 211 17.90 -11.11 1.98
CA THR A 211 17.77 -10.39 0.71
C THR A 211 16.88 -9.14 0.85
N GLU A 212 15.79 -9.23 1.61
CA GLU A 212 14.90 -8.08 1.87
C GLU A 212 15.58 -6.89 2.57
N ARG A 213 16.74 -7.12 3.21
CA ARG A 213 17.54 -6.07 3.86
C ARG A 213 18.57 -5.44 2.93
N ILE A 214 18.79 -6.01 1.74
CA ILE A 214 19.72 -5.52 0.74
C ILE A 214 18.91 -4.66 -0.25
N PRO A 215 19.16 -3.34 -0.32
CA PRO A 215 18.48 -2.46 -1.26
C PRO A 215 18.51 -2.99 -2.69
N ALA A 216 17.38 -2.91 -3.39
CA ALA A 216 17.19 -3.35 -4.78
C ALA A 216 17.38 -4.85 -5.07
N LEU A 217 17.71 -5.70 -4.10
CA LEU A 217 17.80 -7.14 -4.32
C LEU A 217 16.43 -7.80 -4.11
N HIS A 218 16.05 -8.69 -5.02
CA HIS A 218 14.74 -9.33 -5.04
C HIS A 218 14.85 -10.85 -5.13
N VAL A 219 13.90 -11.54 -4.50
CA VAL A 219 13.73 -13.00 -4.62
C VAL A 219 12.32 -13.36 -5.08
N ALA A 220 12.19 -14.46 -5.80
CA ALA A 220 10.90 -15.10 -6.08
C ALA A 220 11.07 -16.63 -6.16
N ASP A 221 10.09 -17.36 -5.66
CA ASP A 221 10.00 -18.80 -5.85
C ASP A 221 9.25 -19.14 -7.13
N GLY A 222 9.79 -20.07 -7.92
CA GLY A 222 9.11 -20.69 -9.05
C GLY A 222 9.15 -22.22 -8.96
N GLY A 223 8.19 -22.89 -9.57
CA GLY A 223 8.05 -24.35 -9.60
C GLY A 223 6.97 -24.89 -8.67
N LEU A 224 6.73 -26.20 -8.74
CA LEU A 224 5.59 -26.86 -8.08
C LEU A 224 5.77 -27.11 -6.57
N GLY A 225 6.78 -26.51 -5.96
CA GLY A 225 7.20 -26.77 -4.58
C GLY A 225 7.99 -28.07 -4.43
N GLY A 226 8.56 -28.29 -3.24
CA GLY A 226 9.40 -29.47 -2.97
C GLY A 226 10.69 -29.48 -3.78
N ALA A 227 11.05 -30.63 -4.36
CA ALA A 227 12.27 -30.81 -5.15
C ALA A 227 12.29 -29.99 -6.45
N SER A 228 11.11 -29.59 -6.95
CA SER A 228 10.97 -28.81 -8.18
C SER A 228 10.98 -27.30 -7.93
N ASN A 229 11.09 -26.84 -6.67
CA ASN A 229 11.19 -25.41 -6.38
C ASN A 229 12.51 -24.85 -6.91
N VAL A 230 12.47 -23.66 -7.49
CA VAL A 230 13.63 -22.90 -7.94
C VAL A 230 13.49 -21.50 -7.38
N MET A 231 14.40 -21.13 -6.49
CA MET A 231 14.45 -19.75 -6.00
C MET A 231 15.25 -18.91 -6.99
N VAL A 232 14.67 -17.79 -7.41
CA VAL A 232 15.26 -16.82 -8.34
C VAL A 232 15.69 -15.61 -7.54
N VAL A 233 16.95 -15.19 -7.69
CA VAL A 233 17.52 -14.01 -7.00
C VAL A 233 18.13 -13.05 -8.02
N GLY A 234 17.89 -11.75 -7.87
CA GLY A 234 18.49 -10.73 -8.74
C GLY A 234 18.04 -9.30 -8.44
N TRP A 235 18.64 -8.33 -9.12
CA TRP A 235 18.46 -6.89 -8.88
C TRP A 235 17.19 -6.29 -9.52
N ASP A 236 16.63 -6.95 -10.54
CA ASP A 236 15.44 -6.48 -11.23
C ASP A 236 14.24 -7.34 -10.83
N ARG A 237 13.32 -6.72 -10.06
CA ARG A 237 12.11 -7.38 -9.57
C ARG A 237 11.25 -7.98 -10.68
N ALA A 238 11.12 -7.28 -11.81
CA ALA A 238 10.30 -7.74 -12.93
C ALA A 238 10.94 -8.95 -13.60
N ARG A 239 12.26 -8.93 -13.80
CA ARG A 239 13.01 -10.08 -14.36
C ARG A 239 12.97 -11.28 -13.42
N VAL A 240 13.15 -11.07 -12.12
CA VAL A 240 13.06 -12.12 -11.08
C VAL A 240 11.68 -12.80 -11.12
N ASN A 241 10.60 -12.01 -11.05
CA ASN A 241 9.23 -12.53 -11.04
C ASN A 241 8.85 -13.21 -12.36
N ASN A 242 9.22 -12.62 -13.50
CA ASN A 242 8.95 -13.21 -14.82
C ASN A 242 9.64 -14.57 -14.95
N LYS A 243 10.90 -14.66 -14.49
CA LYS A 243 11.64 -15.93 -14.56
C LYS A 243 11.06 -17.01 -13.66
N ALA A 244 10.69 -16.68 -12.43
CA ALA A 244 10.01 -17.61 -11.52
C ALA A 244 8.71 -18.14 -12.15
N TYR A 245 7.94 -17.26 -12.78
CA TYR A 245 6.71 -17.64 -13.49
C TYR A 245 6.97 -18.52 -14.73
N GLN A 246 8.01 -18.25 -15.51
CA GLN A 246 8.38 -19.13 -16.63
C GLN A 246 8.69 -20.55 -16.14
N ILE A 247 9.33 -20.68 -14.98
CA ILE A 247 9.63 -21.98 -14.36
C ILE A 247 8.34 -22.70 -13.95
N ASP A 248 7.37 -21.98 -13.36
CA ASP A 248 6.02 -22.53 -13.08
C ASP A 248 5.37 -23.10 -14.35
N MET A 249 5.41 -22.32 -15.44
CA MET A 249 4.80 -22.72 -16.72
C MET A 249 5.49 -23.93 -17.35
N GLN A 250 6.81 -24.00 -17.28
CA GLN A 250 7.58 -25.13 -17.84
C GLN A 250 7.33 -26.43 -17.07
N GLN A 251 7.19 -26.36 -15.74
CA GLN A 251 6.98 -27.54 -14.91
C GLN A 251 5.53 -28.03 -14.87
N ALA A 252 4.56 -27.16 -15.12
CA ALA A 252 3.16 -27.54 -15.28
C ALA A 252 2.43 -26.63 -16.27
N PRO A 253 2.52 -26.91 -17.59
CA PRO A 253 1.74 -26.18 -18.58
C PRO A 253 0.25 -26.29 -18.22
N GLY A 254 -0.38 -25.16 -17.93
CA GLY A 254 -1.79 -25.07 -17.54
C GLY A 254 -2.08 -24.77 -16.07
N ARG A 255 -1.14 -24.91 -15.12
CA ARG A 255 -1.44 -24.66 -13.68
C ARG A 255 -1.57 -23.18 -13.31
N GLY A 256 -0.82 -22.30 -13.98
CA GLY A 256 -0.99 -20.84 -13.87
C GLY A 256 -2.38 -20.40 -14.33
N ILE A 257 -2.87 -21.00 -15.42
CA ILE A 257 -4.23 -20.82 -15.93
C ILE A 257 -5.25 -21.43 -14.97
N LEU A 258 -5.04 -22.64 -14.44
CA LEU A 258 -5.96 -23.31 -13.50
C LEU A 258 -6.12 -22.54 -12.17
N ARG A 259 -5.04 -22.01 -11.57
CA ARG A 259 -5.15 -21.19 -10.34
C ARG A 259 -5.83 -19.84 -10.59
N SER A 260 -5.55 -19.21 -11.74
CA SER A 260 -6.23 -17.98 -12.16
C SER A 260 -7.73 -18.23 -12.42
N ASN A 261 -8.05 -19.34 -13.08
CA ASN A 261 -9.42 -19.77 -13.36
C ASN A 261 -10.18 -20.10 -12.08
N GLN A 262 -9.61 -20.83 -11.11
CA GLN A 262 -10.31 -21.11 -9.84
C GLN A 262 -10.71 -19.85 -9.05
N ASN A 263 -9.86 -18.81 -9.05
CA ASN A 263 -10.21 -17.54 -8.44
C ASN A 263 -11.32 -16.82 -9.20
N TRP A 264 -11.22 -16.82 -10.53
CA TRP A 264 -12.22 -16.26 -11.41
C TRP A 264 -13.57 -16.96 -11.27
N ASP A 265 -13.59 -18.29 -11.33
CA ASP A 265 -14.76 -19.14 -11.17
C ASP A 265 -15.46 -18.85 -9.84
N ARG A 266 -14.69 -18.73 -8.74
CA ARG A 266 -15.23 -18.34 -7.44
C ARG A 266 -15.84 -16.94 -7.45
N GLN A 267 -15.17 -15.94 -8.05
CA GLN A 267 -15.72 -14.59 -8.15
C GLN A 267 -16.96 -14.53 -9.04
N MET A 268 -16.99 -15.32 -10.11
CA MET A 268 -18.12 -15.42 -11.02
C MET A 268 -19.30 -16.13 -10.34
N MET A 269 -19.06 -17.19 -9.56
CA MET A 269 -20.10 -17.80 -8.72
C MET A 269 -20.68 -16.77 -7.74
N SER A 270 -19.85 -15.98 -7.07
CA SER A 270 -20.34 -14.91 -6.19
C SER A 270 -21.13 -13.83 -6.95
N HIS A 271 -20.76 -13.51 -8.19
CA HIS A 271 -21.53 -12.61 -9.04
C HIS A 271 -22.89 -13.20 -9.42
N LEU A 272 -22.93 -14.48 -9.82
CA LEU A 272 -24.17 -15.18 -10.17
C LEU A 272 -25.12 -15.25 -8.96
N GLU A 273 -24.61 -15.58 -7.77
CA GLU A 273 -25.39 -15.55 -6.52
C GLU A 273 -25.90 -14.13 -6.21
N TYR A 274 -25.09 -13.11 -6.42
CA TYR A 274 -25.50 -11.72 -6.22
C TYR A 274 -26.62 -11.32 -7.19
N ALA A 275 -26.47 -11.63 -8.47
CA ALA A 275 -27.46 -11.31 -9.51
C ALA A 275 -28.78 -12.05 -9.30
N ASP A 276 -28.74 -13.32 -8.92
CA ASP A 276 -29.92 -14.13 -8.59
C ASP A 276 -30.67 -13.58 -7.37
N ASN A 277 -29.95 -13.21 -6.31
CA ASN A 277 -30.56 -12.58 -5.14
C ASN A 277 -31.21 -11.23 -5.47
N LEU A 278 -30.60 -10.44 -6.35
CA LEU A 278 -31.16 -9.16 -6.78
C LEU A 278 -32.44 -9.36 -7.59
N CYS A 279 -32.45 -10.33 -8.51
CA CYS A 279 -33.63 -10.70 -9.29
C CYS A 279 -34.82 -11.09 -8.39
N LYS A 280 -34.57 -11.93 -7.39
CA LYS A 280 -35.58 -12.36 -6.40
C LYS A 280 -36.11 -11.20 -5.54
N GLN A 281 -35.28 -10.19 -5.24
CA GLN A 281 -35.70 -9.00 -4.50
C GLN A 281 -36.54 -8.06 -5.36
N THR A 282 -36.24 -7.95 -6.66
CA THR A 282 -37.00 -7.10 -7.59
C THR A 282 -38.37 -7.67 -7.93
N GLU A 283 -38.58 -8.99 -7.87
CA GLU A 283 -39.90 -9.63 -8.11
C GLU A 283 -40.95 -9.34 -7.01
N ILE A 284 -40.53 -8.87 -5.83
CA ILE A 284 -41.44 -8.59 -4.69
C ILE A 284 -41.96 -7.15 -4.71
N LEU A 285 -41.39 -6.27 -5.56
CA LEU A 285 -41.73 -4.85 -5.62
C LEU A 285 -42.28 -4.49 -7.01
N ILE A 286 -43.56 -4.09 -7.06
CA ILE A 286 -44.27 -3.59 -8.25
C ILE A 286 -43.42 -2.54 -8.99
N PRO A 287 -43.31 -2.58 -10.34
CA PRO A 287 -42.45 -1.66 -11.09
C PRO A 287 -43.00 -0.23 -11.00
N LYS A 288 -42.40 0.60 -10.14
CA LYS A 288 -42.53 2.05 -10.23
C LYS A 288 -41.58 2.52 -11.34
N SER A 289 -42.16 3.27 -12.28
CA SER A 289 -41.56 4.14 -13.32
C SER A 289 -40.04 4.04 -13.47
N VAL A 290 -39.58 3.77 -14.71
CA VAL A 290 -38.20 3.88 -15.19
C VAL A 290 -37.49 5.06 -14.51
N THR A 291 -36.74 4.77 -13.47
CA THR A 291 -35.97 5.76 -12.71
C THR A 291 -34.61 5.84 -13.35
N SER A 292 -34.16 7.08 -13.58
CA SER A 292 -32.85 7.41 -14.14
C SER A 292 -31.73 6.55 -13.54
N PHE A 293 -30.69 6.22 -14.31
CA PHE A 293 -29.51 5.50 -13.83
C PHE A 293 -28.90 6.17 -12.58
N GLU A 294 -29.27 5.67 -11.40
CA GLU A 294 -28.97 6.35 -10.14
C GLU A 294 -27.54 6.09 -9.70
N ARG A 295 -26.88 7.15 -9.22
CA ARG A 295 -25.46 7.14 -8.84
C ARG A 295 -25.13 6.04 -7.83
N HIS A 296 -26.07 5.74 -6.95
CA HIS A 296 -25.88 4.79 -5.87
C HIS A 296 -25.79 3.32 -6.30
N LYS A 297 -26.30 2.98 -7.49
CA LYS A 297 -26.38 1.60 -7.96
C LYS A 297 -25.03 1.02 -8.36
N PHE A 298 -24.08 1.84 -8.80
CA PHE A 298 -22.75 1.39 -9.19
C PHE A 298 -21.73 1.35 -8.04
N TYR A 299 -22.14 1.61 -6.79
CA TYR A 299 -21.26 1.44 -5.63
C TYR A 299 -21.05 -0.04 -5.34
N GLY A 300 -19.82 -0.41 -4.99
CA GLY A 300 -19.50 -1.78 -4.60
C GLY A 300 -18.17 -2.28 -5.11
N LYS A 301 -18.02 -3.60 -5.07
CA LYS A 301 -16.84 -4.33 -5.53
C LYS A 301 -17.16 -5.04 -6.84
N TYR A 302 -16.19 -5.02 -7.73
CA TYR A 302 -16.26 -5.66 -9.04
C TYR A 302 -15.04 -6.56 -9.22
N ALA A 303 -15.30 -7.80 -9.62
CA ALA A 303 -14.28 -8.66 -10.22
C ALA A 303 -14.06 -8.19 -11.66
N VAL A 304 -12.80 -8.03 -12.07
CA VAL A 304 -12.46 -7.51 -13.39
C VAL A 304 -11.88 -8.61 -14.27
N LYS A 305 -12.31 -8.68 -15.53
CA LYS A 305 -11.70 -9.48 -16.58
C LYS A 305 -11.01 -8.56 -17.57
N CYS A 306 -9.75 -8.82 -17.90
CA CYS A 306 -9.05 -8.09 -18.95
C CYS A 306 -8.16 -9.07 -19.69
N GLU A 307 -8.55 -9.42 -20.92
CA GLU A 307 -7.89 -10.49 -21.69
C GLU A 307 -6.47 -10.11 -22.08
N ALA A 308 -6.23 -8.86 -22.47
CA ALA A 308 -4.89 -8.35 -22.77
C ALA A 308 -3.96 -8.53 -21.56
N ILE A 309 -4.41 -8.13 -20.36
CA ILE A 309 -3.60 -8.25 -19.15
C ILE A 309 -3.41 -9.71 -18.73
N GLN A 310 -4.45 -10.53 -18.86
CA GLN A 310 -4.39 -11.95 -18.53
C GLN A 310 -3.51 -12.75 -19.49
N TYR A 311 -3.44 -12.34 -20.75
CA TYR A 311 -2.62 -12.99 -21.78
C TYR A 311 -1.15 -12.57 -21.67
N ASP A 312 -0.88 -11.26 -21.57
CA ASP A 312 0.49 -10.72 -21.55
C ASP A 312 1.14 -10.83 -20.17
N TRP A 313 0.35 -10.79 -19.08
CA TRP A 313 0.83 -10.86 -17.69
C TRP A 313 -0.01 -11.81 -16.79
N PRO A 314 -0.16 -13.09 -17.15
CA PRO A 314 -0.97 -14.07 -16.42
C PRO A 314 -0.57 -14.25 -14.94
N GLY A 315 0.69 -14.00 -14.60
CA GLY A 315 1.19 -14.07 -13.22
C GLY A 315 0.78 -12.90 -12.33
N LEU A 316 0.51 -11.73 -12.92
CA LEU A 316 0.08 -10.51 -12.22
C LEU A 316 -1.44 -10.34 -12.26
N SER A 317 -2.13 -11.02 -13.19
CA SER A 317 -3.58 -10.94 -13.36
C SER A 317 -4.41 -11.81 -12.39
N LYS A 318 -3.80 -12.32 -11.30
CA LYS A 318 -4.39 -13.33 -10.40
C LYS A 318 -5.68 -12.88 -9.72
N GLN A 319 -5.91 -11.57 -9.56
CA GLN A 319 -7.14 -11.03 -8.99
C GLN A 319 -7.37 -9.56 -9.37
N LEU A 320 -7.76 -9.31 -10.62
CA LEU A 320 -8.10 -7.97 -11.09
C LEU A 320 -9.40 -7.50 -10.43
N ARG A 321 -9.40 -6.29 -9.87
CA ARG A 321 -10.50 -5.77 -9.06
C ARG A 321 -10.71 -4.28 -9.28
N LEU A 322 -11.98 -3.87 -9.21
CA LEU A 322 -12.39 -2.48 -9.12
C LEU A 322 -13.29 -2.32 -7.90
N ARG A 323 -13.13 -1.23 -7.16
CA ARG A 323 -13.97 -0.89 -6.03
C ARG A 323 -14.40 0.56 -6.12
N VAL A 324 -15.69 0.76 -6.31
CA VAL A 324 -16.31 2.09 -6.33
C VAL A 324 -16.79 2.42 -4.92
N VAL A 325 -16.42 3.59 -4.42
CA VAL A 325 -16.76 4.02 -3.05
C VAL A 325 -18.15 4.64 -3.00
N GLN A 326 -18.70 4.77 -1.79
CA GLN A 326 -20.08 5.22 -1.56
C GLN A 326 -20.41 6.63 -2.09
N SER A 327 -19.43 7.47 -2.42
CA SER A 327 -19.69 8.76 -3.08
C SER A 327 -19.91 8.63 -4.58
N GLY A 328 -19.53 7.51 -5.19
CA GLY A 328 -19.61 7.30 -6.64
C GLY A 328 -18.63 8.07 -7.50
N ARG A 329 -17.89 8.98 -6.88
CA ARG A 329 -16.95 9.86 -7.58
C ARG A 329 -15.55 9.27 -7.65
N LEU A 330 -15.30 8.19 -6.92
CA LEU A 330 -13.98 7.57 -6.81
C LEU A 330 -14.06 6.05 -6.91
N ALA A 331 -13.04 5.48 -7.53
CA ALA A 331 -12.81 4.04 -7.49
C ALA A 331 -11.33 3.71 -7.30
N ILE A 332 -11.07 2.61 -6.61
CA ILE A 332 -9.73 2.00 -6.52
C ILE A 332 -9.72 0.82 -7.47
N PHE A 333 -8.69 0.71 -8.30
CA PHE A 333 -8.49 -0.44 -9.16
C PHE A 333 -7.16 -1.12 -8.89
N ASP A 334 -7.16 -2.43 -9.06
CA ASP A 334 -5.98 -3.28 -9.10
C ASP A 334 -6.11 -4.13 -10.36
N LEU A 335 -5.35 -3.78 -11.39
CA LEU A 335 -5.28 -4.53 -12.63
C LEU A 335 -4.03 -5.42 -12.67
N GLY A 336 -3.42 -5.73 -11.53
CA GLY A 336 -2.23 -6.57 -11.44
C GLY A 336 -0.95 -5.86 -11.84
N VAL A 337 -0.87 -5.37 -13.08
CA VAL A 337 0.26 -4.59 -13.63
C VAL A 337 0.20 -3.11 -13.26
N VAL A 338 -1.01 -2.60 -13.00
CA VAL A 338 -1.24 -1.20 -12.61
C VAL A 338 -2.25 -1.19 -11.47
N VAL A 339 -1.91 -0.48 -10.39
CA VAL A 339 -2.79 -0.23 -9.26
C VAL A 339 -2.97 1.27 -9.12
N GLY A 340 -4.18 1.72 -8.83
CA GLY A 340 -4.45 3.15 -8.77
C GLY A 340 -5.84 3.55 -8.34
N LEU A 341 -6.12 4.83 -8.56
CA LEU A 341 -7.37 5.51 -8.30
C LEU A 341 -7.95 6.05 -9.60
N MET A 342 -9.27 6.06 -9.68
CA MET A 342 -10.07 6.64 -10.75
C MET A 342 -11.03 7.66 -10.16
N VAL A 343 -11.15 8.84 -10.78
CA VAL A 343 -12.24 9.80 -10.55
C VAL A 343 -13.30 9.57 -11.61
N LEU A 344 -14.56 9.38 -11.20
CA LEU A 344 -15.70 9.03 -12.05
C LEU A 344 -16.65 10.23 -12.22
N GLY A 345 -17.24 10.37 -13.41
CA GLY A 345 -18.23 11.41 -13.70
C GLY A 345 -19.13 11.05 -14.89
N LYS A 346 -20.29 11.71 -14.99
CA LYS A 346 -21.25 11.52 -16.10
C LYS A 346 -20.69 12.02 -17.45
N THR A 347 -19.81 13.02 -17.42
CA THR A 347 -19.14 13.58 -18.60
C THR A 347 -17.64 13.76 -18.32
N GLN A 348 -16.83 13.83 -19.37
CA GLN A 348 -15.39 14.08 -19.25
C GLN A 348 -15.08 15.46 -18.61
N GLU A 349 -15.92 16.45 -18.90
CA GLU A 349 -15.83 17.80 -18.31
C GLU A 349 -16.11 17.77 -16.81
N HIS A 350 -17.11 16.98 -16.38
CA HIS A 350 -17.42 16.81 -14.97
C HIS A 350 -16.25 16.15 -14.21
N VAL A 351 -15.63 15.11 -14.78
CA VAL A 351 -14.41 14.49 -14.22
C VAL A 351 -13.30 15.54 -14.06
N THR A 352 -13.10 16.35 -15.10
CA THR A 352 -12.07 17.41 -15.10
C THR A 352 -12.34 18.47 -14.03
N LYS A 353 -13.60 18.89 -13.87
CA LYS A 353 -14.03 19.85 -12.85
C LYS A 353 -13.81 19.31 -11.43
N LEU A 354 -14.20 18.06 -11.16
CA LEU A 354 -13.98 17.40 -9.86
C LEU A 354 -12.50 17.35 -9.47
N ILE A 355 -11.62 17.15 -10.44
CA ILE A 355 -10.17 17.12 -10.21
C ILE A 355 -9.62 18.53 -9.98
N LYS A 356 -10.02 19.52 -10.78
CA LYS A 356 -9.56 20.91 -10.66
C LYS A 356 -9.99 21.55 -9.34
N ASP A 357 -11.20 21.28 -8.90
CA ASP A 357 -11.77 21.88 -7.69
C ASP A 357 -11.26 21.21 -6.40
N GLY A 358 -10.39 20.19 -6.50
CA GLY A 358 -9.89 19.42 -5.35
C GLY A 358 -10.96 18.55 -4.67
N ARG A 359 -12.16 18.49 -5.24
CA ARG A 359 -13.32 17.74 -4.73
C ARG A 359 -13.26 16.25 -5.04
N ALA A 360 -12.26 15.81 -5.81
CA ALA A 360 -11.97 14.40 -6.11
C ALA A 360 -11.72 13.51 -4.88
N GLY A 361 -11.83 13.99 -3.62
CA GLY A 361 -11.67 13.21 -2.39
C GLY A 361 -12.68 13.51 -1.28
N GLN A 362 -13.64 14.42 -1.51
CA GLN A 362 -14.56 14.91 -0.46
C GLN A 362 -15.92 14.19 -0.54
N ASN A 363 -16.41 13.72 0.61
CA ASN A 363 -17.72 13.11 0.78
C ASN A 363 -18.75 14.21 1.15
N ASP A 364 -18.97 15.17 0.27
CA ASP A 364 -20.00 16.17 0.50
C ASP A 364 -21.30 15.65 -0.13
N ALA A 365 -22.26 15.35 0.75
CA ALA A 365 -23.52 14.70 0.47
C ALA A 365 -24.60 15.64 -0.11
N GLU A 366 -24.21 16.75 -0.72
CA GLU A 366 -25.13 17.76 -1.23
C GLU A 366 -24.67 18.21 -2.63
N ASP A 367 -25.18 17.55 -3.66
CA ASP A 367 -25.31 18.13 -5.00
C ASP A 367 -26.73 17.80 -5.45
N SER A 368 -27.61 18.77 -5.24
CA SER A 368 -28.97 18.81 -5.76
C SER A 368 -28.88 19.06 -7.26
N ASP A 369 -28.88 17.99 -8.06
CA ASP A 369 -29.09 18.06 -9.52
C ASP A 369 -30.57 18.43 -9.76
N ASP A 370 -30.92 19.72 -9.66
CA ASP A 370 -32.22 20.26 -10.09
C ASP A 370 -31.99 21.15 -11.33
N GLU A 371 -31.89 20.49 -12.48
CA GLU A 371 -31.90 21.11 -13.81
C GLU A 371 -33.33 20.97 -14.35
N SER A 372 -34.19 21.95 -14.03
CA SER A 372 -35.51 22.08 -14.64
C SER A 372 -35.37 22.74 -16.01
N GLU A 373 -35.38 21.94 -17.07
CA GLU A 373 -35.65 22.42 -18.42
C GLU A 373 -37.13 22.82 -18.51
N SER A 374 -37.41 24.11 -18.75
CA SER A 374 -38.72 24.59 -19.18
C SER A 374 -38.59 25.26 -20.54
N GLU A 375 -39.14 24.61 -21.55
CA GLU A 375 -39.37 25.19 -22.89
C GLU A 375 -40.64 26.05 -22.90
N ASP A 376 -40.61 27.02 -23.83
CA ASP A 376 -41.72 27.73 -24.49
C ASP A 376 -42.63 28.69 -23.70
N ALA A 377 -42.58 29.98 -24.07
CA ALA A 377 -43.59 30.55 -24.97
C ALA A 377 -43.34 32.05 -25.28
N SER A 378 -43.48 32.35 -26.58
CA SER A 378 -43.66 33.64 -27.26
C SER A 378 -44.21 34.85 -26.48
N SER A 379 -43.68 36.05 -26.76
CA SER A 379 -44.47 37.17 -27.30
C SER A 379 -43.58 38.33 -27.73
N GLU A 380 -43.95 38.92 -28.86
CA GLU A 380 -43.41 40.13 -29.49
C GLU A 380 -43.74 41.38 -28.64
N GLU A 381 -42.89 42.42 -28.68
CA GLU A 381 -43.26 43.77 -29.14
C GLU A 381 -42.14 44.81 -28.88
N ASP A 382 -42.16 45.81 -29.75
CA ASP A 382 -41.24 46.91 -30.04
C ASP A 382 -40.75 47.77 -28.85
N SER A 383 -39.54 48.33 -28.99
CA SER A 383 -39.38 49.80 -29.06
C SER A 383 -37.93 50.22 -29.31
N ASP A 384 -37.81 51.21 -30.19
CA ASP A 384 -36.66 52.04 -30.55
C ASP A 384 -35.85 52.57 -29.34
N ASP A 385 -34.54 52.76 -29.50
CA ASP A 385 -34.01 54.14 -29.61
C ASP A 385 -32.52 54.18 -29.99
N GLU A 386 -32.20 55.22 -30.74
CA GLU A 386 -30.87 55.55 -31.25
C GLU A 386 -29.95 56.17 -30.19
N ARG A 387 -28.62 56.01 -30.34
CA ARG A 387 -27.69 57.10 -30.71
C ARG A 387 -26.22 56.79 -30.39
N ALA A 388 -25.45 56.85 -31.48
CA ALA A 388 -24.29 57.72 -31.73
C ALA A 388 -22.96 57.58 -30.97
N SER A 389 -21.93 57.83 -31.79
CA SER A 389 -20.55 58.29 -31.51
C SER A 389 -19.53 57.15 -31.30
N GLY A 390 -18.43 57.07 -32.06
CA GLY A 390 -17.81 58.02 -32.98
C GLY A 390 -16.57 57.38 -33.61
N GLY A 391 -15.95 58.12 -34.56
CA GLY A 391 -14.83 57.71 -35.42
C GLY A 391 -13.56 57.26 -34.69
N SER A 392 -12.44 56.95 -35.32
CA SER A 392 -11.84 57.16 -36.64
C SER A 392 -10.92 55.92 -36.90
N GLU A 393 -10.20 55.65 -37.98
CA GLU A 393 -9.38 56.47 -38.86
C GLU A 393 -8.80 55.50 -39.93
N ASP A 394 -8.79 55.95 -41.18
CA ASP A 394 -7.79 55.77 -42.25
C ASP A 394 -6.83 54.56 -42.26
N SER A 395 -6.77 53.85 -43.39
CA SER A 395 -5.65 53.99 -44.36
C SER A 395 -5.70 53.00 -45.52
N ASP A 396 -5.44 53.56 -46.70
CA ASP A 396 -5.38 52.96 -48.03
C ASP A 396 -4.22 51.98 -48.23
N HIS A 397 -4.42 50.97 -49.10
CA HIS A 397 -3.73 50.83 -50.40
C HIS A 397 -4.09 49.47 -51.04
N ASN A 398 -4.78 49.48 -52.18
CA ASN A 398 -4.22 49.44 -53.55
C ASN A 398 -3.60 48.05 -53.84
N THR A 399 -4.15 47.19 -54.69
CA THR A 399 -4.15 47.11 -56.18
C THR A 399 -4.07 45.59 -56.40
N GLY A 400 -4.83 44.92 -57.24
CA GLY A 400 -5.12 45.19 -58.64
C GLY A 400 -4.86 43.86 -59.38
N ASP A 401 -5.65 43.64 -60.44
CA ASP A 401 -5.51 42.63 -61.50
C ASP A 401 -6.03 41.21 -61.25
N GLU A 402 -6.76 40.54 -62.15
CA GLU A 402 -7.63 40.90 -63.28
C GLU A 402 -8.33 39.57 -63.74
N PRO A 403 -9.09 39.43 -64.85
CA PRO A 403 -10.51 39.11 -64.81
C PRO A 403 -10.89 37.74 -65.45
N HIS A 404 -12.17 37.37 -65.36
CA HIS A 404 -13.02 36.73 -66.41
C HIS A 404 -14.17 35.87 -65.82
N THR A 405 -15.34 36.50 -65.79
CA THR A 405 -16.75 36.05 -65.99
C THR A 405 -16.99 34.81 -66.88
N PRO A 406 -18.23 34.25 -67.00
CA PRO A 406 -19.47 34.36 -66.17
C PRO A 406 -20.37 33.07 -66.03
N ILE A 407 -21.37 33.12 -65.12
CA ILE A 407 -22.73 32.45 -65.17
C ILE A 407 -22.73 30.88 -65.04
N ASP A 408 -23.56 30.13 -64.29
CA ASP A 408 -24.91 30.29 -63.72
C ASP A 408 -25.23 29.20 -62.66
N LEU A 409 -26.28 29.46 -61.87
CA LEU A 409 -27.30 28.55 -61.30
C LEU A 409 -26.97 27.45 -60.24
N THR A 410 -27.46 27.75 -59.03
CA THR A 410 -28.29 26.90 -58.14
C THR A 410 -27.77 25.54 -57.69
N LEU A 411 -27.68 25.35 -56.36
CA LEU A 411 -28.49 24.35 -55.64
C LEU A 411 -28.23 24.42 -54.12
N ASP A 412 -29.33 24.38 -53.38
CA ASP A 412 -29.42 24.14 -51.94
C ASP A 412 -28.45 23.07 -51.44
N GLN A 413 -27.91 23.25 -50.22
CA GLN A 413 -27.84 22.20 -49.17
C GLN A 413 -27.19 22.71 -47.86
N PRO A 414 -27.49 22.07 -46.71
CA PRO A 414 -27.84 22.76 -45.48
C PRO A 414 -26.75 22.71 -44.42
N ALA A 415 -27.01 23.47 -43.34
CA ALA A 415 -26.24 23.51 -42.11
C ALA A 415 -25.75 22.12 -41.67
N LYS A 416 -24.42 22.00 -41.48
CA LYS A 416 -23.76 20.82 -40.92
C LYS A 416 -24.33 20.56 -39.51
N ARG A 417 -25.21 19.56 -39.41
CA ARG A 417 -25.57 18.91 -38.14
C ARG A 417 -24.30 18.45 -37.45
N GLN A 418 -24.01 19.04 -36.29
CA GLN A 418 -23.07 18.47 -35.33
C GLN A 418 -23.55 17.06 -34.98
N LYS A 419 -22.70 16.08 -35.26
CA LYS A 419 -22.90 14.68 -34.93
C LYS A 419 -22.80 14.56 -33.41
N ILE A 420 -23.95 14.59 -32.72
CA ILE A 420 -24.05 14.18 -31.32
C ILE A 420 -23.57 12.73 -31.27
N GLU A 421 -22.40 12.49 -30.68
CA GLU A 421 -21.96 11.14 -30.34
C GLU A 421 -23.06 10.52 -29.46
N SER A 422 -23.60 9.39 -29.89
CA SER A 422 -24.62 8.65 -29.17
C SER A 422 -24.07 8.25 -27.79
N SER A 423 -24.36 9.06 -26.77
CA SER A 423 -23.95 8.80 -25.40
C SER A 423 -24.67 7.53 -24.93
N HIS A 424 -23.90 6.49 -24.61
CA HIS A 424 -24.46 5.30 -23.99
C HIS A 424 -25.15 5.73 -22.68
N PRO A 425 -26.44 5.43 -22.45
CA PRO A 425 -27.24 6.07 -21.39
C PRO A 425 -26.75 5.79 -19.97
N ARG A 426 -25.82 4.84 -19.83
CA ARG A 426 -25.21 4.39 -18.57
C ARG A 426 -23.68 4.45 -18.59
N ARG A 427 -23.10 5.40 -19.34
CA ARG A 427 -21.65 5.62 -19.39
C ARG A 427 -21.17 6.45 -18.21
N LEU A 428 -20.09 6.03 -17.58
CA LEU A 428 -19.29 6.86 -16.69
C LEU A 428 -17.92 7.09 -17.30
N TYR A 429 -17.52 8.34 -17.40
CA TYR A 429 -16.17 8.72 -17.78
C TYR A 429 -15.27 8.71 -16.57
N PHE A 430 -14.00 8.44 -16.78
CA PHE A 430 -13.01 8.52 -15.71
C PHE A 430 -11.68 9.08 -16.16
N GLN A 431 -10.98 9.65 -15.19
CA GLN A 431 -9.54 9.90 -15.26
C GLN A 431 -8.86 9.16 -14.12
N TRP A 432 -7.67 8.63 -14.36
CA TRP A 432 -7.01 7.77 -13.40
C TRP A 432 -5.54 8.13 -13.14
N ARG A 433 -5.07 7.76 -11.95
CA ARG A 433 -3.67 7.83 -11.53
C ARG A 433 -3.29 6.53 -10.87
N GLY A 434 -2.07 6.06 -11.09
CA GLY A 434 -1.63 4.79 -10.54
C GLY A 434 -0.13 4.63 -10.61
N TYR A 435 0.36 3.51 -10.12
CA TYR A 435 1.76 3.11 -10.27
C TYR A 435 1.84 1.77 -10.99
N ASN A 436 2.93 1.60 -11.73
CA ASN A 436 3.24 0.31 -12.33
C ASN A 436 3.73 -0.62 -11.20
N THR A 437 3.06 -1.74 -10.98
CA THR A 437 3.47 -2.69 -9.93
C THR A 437 4.79 -3.37 -10.26
N MET A 438 5.19 -3.40 -11.52
CA MET A 438 6.46 -3.98 -11.98
C MET A 438 7.65 -3.07 -11.70
N SER A 439 7.52 -1.76 -11.96
CA SER A 439 8.62 -0.80 -11.76
C SER A 439 8.54 -0.03 -10.46
N GLY A 440 7.42 -0.10 -9.72
CA GLY A 440 7.16 0.70 -8.53
C GLY A 440 6.96 2.21 -8.81
N ALA A 441 7.13 2.65 -10.06
CA ALA A 441 7.08 4.06 -10.42
C ALA A 441 5.63 4.57 -10.44
N ILE A 442 5.39 5.67 -9.71
CA ILE A 442 4.14 6.44 -9.82
C ILE A 442 4.07 7.03 -11.21
N ARG A 443 3.02 6.66 -11.95
CA ARG A 443 2.79 7.14 -13.30
C ARG A 443 2.15 8.53 -13.23
N PHE A 444 3.00 9.53 -13.37
CA PHE A 444 2.54 10.89 -13.60
C PHE A 444 2.13 11.05 -15.07
N ASP A 445 0.95 11.63 -15.27
CA ASP A 445 0.39 11.93 -16.58
C ASP A 445 0.17 13.44 -16.69
N PRO A 446 1.18 14.19 -17.16
CA PRO A 446 1.13 15.65 -17.25
C PRO A 446 0.06 16.15 -18.21
N SER A 447 -0.35 15.31 -19.17
CA SER A 447 -1.28 15.69 -20.23
C SER A 447 -2.71 15.23 -19.97
N ASN A 448 -3.01 14.67 -18.81
CA ASN A 448 -4.33 14.11 -18.46
C ASN A 448 -4.85 13.11 -19.52
N ARG A 449 -3.96 12.33 -20.14
CA ARG A 449 -4.29 11.31 -21.16
C ARG A 449 -4.73 9.97 -20.57
N ASN A 450 -4.58 9.76 -19.27
CA ASN A 450 -5.03 8.58 -18.54
C ASN A 450 -6.53 8.67 -18.28
N THR A 451 -7.31 8.47 -19.34
CA THR A 451 -8.77 8.58 -19.31
C THR A 451 -9.41 7.27 -19.75
N GLY A 452 -10.73 7.20 -19.66
CA GLY A 452 -11.48 6.05 -20.09
C GLY A 452 -12.96 6.17 -19.75
N TYR A 453 -13.69 5.09 -19.94
CA TYR A 453 -15.10 5.02 -19.57
C TYR A 453 -15.53 3.61 -19.15
N LEU A 454 -16.65 3.55 -18.44
CA LEU A 454 -17.37 2.33 -18.04
C LEU A 454 -18.79 2.40 -18.58
N ASP A 455 -19.19 1.42 -19.37
CA ASP A 455 -20.53 1.26 -19.91
C ASP A 455 -21.27 0.15 -19.14
N PHE A 456 -22.24 0.54 -18.33
CA PHE A 456 -23.02 -0.44 -17.57
C PHE A 456 -24.12 -1.06 -18.42
N ALA A 457 -24.20 -2.40 -18.40
CA ALA A 457 -25.13 -3.17 -19.21
C ALA A 457 -26.59 -3.02 -18.73
N ASN A 458 -26.80 -2.77 -17.44
CA ASN A 458 -28.13 -2.68 -16.82
C ASN A 458 -28.20 -1.56 -15.77
N ASP A 459 -29.42 -1.21 -15.39
CA ASP A 459 -29.69 -0.13 -14.43
C ASP A 459 -29.21 -0.48 -13.02
N GLU A 460 -29.11 -1.77 -12.70
CA GLU A 460 -28.58 -2.29 -11.44
C GLU A 460 -27.04 -2.26 -11.36
N ALA A 461 -26.39 -1.80 -12.43
CA ALA A 461 -24.94 -1.66 -12.55
C ALA A 461 -24.17 -2.93 -12.13
N THR A 462 -24.71 -4.12 -12.44
CA THR A 462 -24.12 -5.40 -12.03
C THR A 462 -23.01 -5.88 -12.97
N VAL A 463 -23.02 -5.41 -14.22
CA VAL A 463 -22.03 -5.72 -15.25
C VAL A 463 -21.68 -4.46 -16.02
N PHE A 464 -20.41 -4.27 -16.35
CA PHE A 464 -19.96 -3.20 -17.23
C PHE A 464 -18.88 -3.64 -18.20
N GLU A 465 -18.77 -2.90 -19.31
CA GLU A 465 -17.62 -2.91 -20.20
C GLU A 465 -16.83 -1.61 -20.02
N GLY A 466 -15.55 -1.75 -19.69
CA GLY A 466 -14.65 -0.65 -19.44
C GLY A 466 -13.64 -0.52 -20.57
N LYS A 467 -13.28 0.73 -20.88
CA LYS A 467 -12.16 1.03 -21.76
C LYS A 467 -11.21 1.99 -21.08
N ILE A 468 -9.94 1.64 -21.09
CA ILE A 468 -8.87 2.48 -20.54
C ILE A 468 -7.94 2.91 -21.67
N LEU A 469 -7.78 4.22 -21.82
CA LEU A 469 -6.81 4.83 -22.72
C LEU A 469 -5.51 4.99 -21.93
N GLN A 470 -4.44 4.36 -22.42
CA GLN A 470 -3.13 4.42 -21.78
C GLN A 470 -2.07 4.89 -22.77
N ALA A 471 -1.61 6.12 -22.59
CA ALA A 471 -0.66 6.77 -23.49
C ALA A 471 0.75 6.12 -23.53
N VAL A 472 1.09 5.22 -22.61
CA VAL A 472 2.47 4.73 -22.41
C VAL A 472 2.67 3.23 -22.68
N ILE A 473 1.60 2.42 -22.71
CA ILE A 473 1.68 1.01 -23.16
C ILE A 473 1.25 0.88 -24.64
N GLY A 474 0.93 2.01 -25.29
CA GLY A 474 0.68 2.06 -26.73
C GLY A 474 -0.66 1.46 -27.15
N GLY A 475 -1.73 1.68 -26.38
CA GLY A 475 -3.05 1.17 -26.77
C GLY A 475 -4.23 1.57 -25.89
N GLU A 476 -5.42 1.31 -26.44
CA GLU A 476 -6.70 1.25 -25.76
C GLU A 476 -6.97 -0.21 -25.38
N PHE A 477 -7.27 -0.48 -24.12
CA PHE A 477 -7.58 -1.84 -23.67
C PHE A 477 -8.99 -1.92 -23.10
N ALA A 478 -9.71 -2.95 -23.52
CA ALA A 478 -11.02 -3.28 -23.01
C ALA A 478 -10.91 -4.20 -21.78
N PHE A 479 -11.83 -4.02 -20.84
CA PHE A 479 -12.00 -4.88 -19.67
C PHE A 479 -13.47 -4.98 -19.32
N GLN A 480 -13.85 -6.02 -18.57
CA GLN A 480 -15.22 -6.24 -18.12
C GLN A 480 -15.25 -6.31 -16.61
N GLY A 481 -16.32 -5.81 -16.00
CA GLY A 481 -16.50 -5.86 -14.55
C GLY A 481 -17.79 -6.54 -14.15
N TYR A 482 -17.72 -7.35 -13.10
CA TYR A 482 -18.84 -8.13 -12.56
C TYR A 482 -18.99 -7.84 -11.08
N LYS A 483 -20.15 -7.32 -10.68
CA LYS A 483 -20.41 -6.91 -9.29
C LYS A 483 -20.44 -8.13 -8.37
N VAL A 484 -19.73 -8.06 -7.26
CA VAL A 484 -19.63 -9.13 -6.26
C VAL A 484 -20.06 -8.63 -4.87
N PRO A 485 -20.50 -9.52 -3.97
CA PRO A 485 -20.97 -9.13 -2.64
C PRO A 485 -19.94 -8.32 -1.82
N GLY A 486 -20.46 -7.38 -1.03
CA GLY A 486 -19.72 -6.60 -0.05
C GLY A 486 -19.62 -5.12 -0.39
N MET A 487 -19.73 -4.26 0.64
CA MET A 487 -19.67 -2.82 0.46
C MET A 487 -18.25 -2.33 0.12
N GLY A 488 -18.19 -1.27 -0.68
CA GLY A 488 -17.00 -0.45 -0.80
C GLY A 488 -16.81 0.34 0.50
N GLY A 489 -16.06 -0.19 1.47
CA GLY A 489 -15.70 0.54 2.70
C GLY A 489 -14.89 1.83 2.46
N PRO A 490 -14.33 2.47 3.50
CA PRO A 490 -13.61 3.73 3.36
C PRO A 490 -12.36 3.64 2.46
N LEU A 491 -12.03 4.74 1.80
CA LEU A 491 -10.80 4.91 1.02
C LEU A 491 -9.59 4.95 1.96
N THR A 492 -8.56 4.18 1.62
CA THR A 492 -7.24 4.26 2.28
C THR A 492 -6.23 5.11 1.49
N MET A 493 -6.54 5.44 0.23
CA MET A 493 -5.67 6.23 -0.65
C MET A 493 -6.33 7.55 -1.07
N ASN A 494 -5.55 8.63 -1.07
CA ASN A 494 -5.96 9.97 -1.50
C ASN A 494 -5.46 10.24 -2.93
N TRP A 495 -6.28 10.86 -3.79
CA TRP A 495 -5.93 11.28 -5.14
C TRP A 495 -4.61 12.07 -5.22
N ASN A 496 -4.35 12.93 -4.22
CA ASN A 496 -3.14 13.75 -4.16
C ASN A 496 -1.88 12.97 -3.74
N ALA A 497 -2.04 11.77 -3.18
CA ALA A 497 -0.92 10.88 -2.85
C ALA A 497 -0.23 10.30 -4.09
N LEU A 498 -0.86 10.43 -5.28
CA LEU A 498 -0.32 10.01 -6.58
C LEU A 498 -0.02 11.22 -7.50
N SER A 499 0.26 12.39 -6.92
CA SER A 499 0.55 13.63 -7.66
C SER A 499 1.94 13.65 -8.32
N HIS A 500 2.20 14.64 -9.19
CA HIS A 500 3.54 14.91 -9.75
C HIS A 500 4.60 14.95 -8.64
N HIS A 501 4.33 15.73 -7.59
CA HIS A 501 5.23 15.88 -6.47
C HIS A 501 5.44 14.57 -5.69
N ALA A 502 4.43 13.69 -5.63
CA ALA A 502 4.60 12.35 -5.07
C ALA A 502 5.45 11.45 -5.99
N SER A 503 5.28 11.55 -7.32
CA SER A 503 6.12 10.87 -8.31
C SER A 503 7.58 11.34 -8.24
N GLU A 504 7.81 12.64 -8.15
CA GLU A 504 9.14 13.24 -7.96
C GLU A 504 9.77 12.83 -6.62
N ARG A 505 9.00 12.74 -5.53
CA ARG A 505 9.49 12.21 -4.24
C ARG A 505 9.78 10.71 -4.26
N ALA A 506 9.06 9.95 -5.10
CA ALA A 506 9.25 8.50 -5.25
C ALA A 506 10.43 8.17 -6.17
N LYS A 507 10.86 9.11 -7.01
CA LYS A 507 12.18 9.08 -7.65
C LYS A 507 13.21 9.36 -6.54
N VAL A 508 13.83 8.31 -6.02
CA VAL A 508 14.99 8.46 -5.13
C VAL A 508 16.02 9.33 -5.88
N PRO A 509 16.60 10.37 -5.26
CA PRO A 509 17.69 11.11 -5.90
C PRO A 509 18.84 10.13 -6.17
N GLU A 510 19.26 9.99 -7.43
CA GLU A 510 20.49 9.28 -7.82
C GLU A 510 21.77 9.99 -7.36
N HIS A 511 21.67 10.97 -6.46
CA HIS A 511 22.82 11.66 -5.87
C HIS A 511 22.59 11.91 -4.38
N ILE A 512 23.64 11.64 -3.60
CA ILE A 512 23.73 11.55 -2.13
C ILE A 512 23.29 10.13 -1.69
N TRP A 513 24.18 9.14 -1.74
CA TRP A 513 25.33 8.93 -0.85
C TRP A 513 26.38 8.06 -1.55
#